data_AF-A0A2G6QWX6-F1
#
_entry.id   AF-A0A2G6QWX6-F1
#
_cell.length_a   1.000
_cell.length_b   1.000
_cell.length_c   1.000
_cell.angle_alpha   90.00
_cell.angle_beta   90.00
_cell.angle_gamma   90.00
#
_symmetry.space_group_name_H-M   'P 1'
#
loop_
_entity.id
_entity.type
_entity.pdbx_description
1 polymer ?
#
loop_
_entity_poly.entity_id
_entity_poly.type
_entity_poly.pdbx_seq_one_letter_code
_entity_poly.pdbx_strand_id
1 'polypeptide(L)'
;MHKFLKIFLLVVGVVSAILWYMLPEKDMPMAEAAQSGAMNWMFMITYLLLGIAVVASLVFTLKNLFQNPAGLKKALFVLAGFVLVVVVSYVLASGTDVSDKYMAMSSEGTVRNIGMGLNVFFILTIVAVVAIVLPGIKKMFSK
;
A
#
# COMPACT_ATOMS: atom_id res chain seq x y z
N MET A 1 -1.39 -15.56 -23.91
CA MET A 1 -2.29 -14.39 -23.82
C MET A 1 -3.58 -14.70 -24.55
N HIS A 2 -4.72 -14.71 -23.87
CA HIS A 2 -5.99 -14.94 -24.53
C HIS A 2 -6.25 -13.85 -25.57
N LYS A 3 -6.74 -14.23 -26.76
CA LYS A 3 -6.91 -13.33 -27.91
C LYS A 3 -7.73 -12.07 -27.55
N PHE A 4 -8.69 -12.21 -26.63
CA PHE A 4 -9.53 -11.10 -26.14
C PHE A 4 -8.73 -10.02 -25.37
N LEU A 5 -7.75 -10.41 -24.55
CA LEU A 5 -7.01 -9.43 -23.76
C LEU A 5 -6.04 -8.64 -24.65
N LYS A 6 -5.46 -9.31 -25.64
CA LYS A 6 -4.58 -8.67 -26.63
C LYS A 6 -5.35 -7.64 -27.46
N ILE A 7 -6.56 -7.97 -27.92
CA ILE A 7 -7.36 -7.02 -28.70
C ILE A 7 -7.83 -5.84 -27.83
N PHE A 8 -8.23 -6.09 -26.59
CA PHE A 8 -8.60 -5.03 -25.64
C PHE A 8 -7.45 -4.04 -25.41
N LEU A 9 -6.25 -4.54 -25.09
CA LEU A 9 -5.09 -3.68 -24.84
C LEU A 9 -4.68 -2.90 -26.09
N LEU A 10 -4.81 -3.50 -27.28
CA LEU A 10 -4.54 -2.81 -28.53
C LEU A 10 -5.52 -1.66 -28.76
N VAL A 11 -6.82 -1.89 -28.53
CA VAL A 11 -7.85 -0.84 -28.64
C VAL A 11 -7.59 0.29 -27.64
N VAL A 12 -7.35 -0.04 -26.36
CA VAL A 12 -7.04 0.97 -25.34
C VAL A 12 -5.79 1.75 -25.71
N GLY A 13 -4.74 1.09 -26.20
CA GLY A 13 -3.50 1.75 -26.63
C GLY A 13 -3.71 2.70 -27.81
N VAL A 14 -4.45 2.28 -28.84
CA VAL A 14 -4.74 3.12 -30.01
C VAL A 14 -5.61 4.32 -29.61
N VAL A 15 -6.66 4.10 -28.81
CA VAL A 15 -7.52 5.19 -28.31
C VAL A 15 -6.71 6.18 -27.46
N SER A 16 -5.84 5.69 -26.59
CA SER A 16 -4.98 6.55 -25.77
C SER A 16 -4.02 7.38 -26.62
N ALA A 17 -3.44 6.79 -27.68
CA ALA A 17 -2.57 7.51 -28.60
C ALA A 17 -3.31 8.62 -29.35
N ILE A 18 -4.53 8.35 -29.82
CA ILE A 18 -5.38 9.36 -30.48
C ILE A 18 -5.70 10.50 -29.51
N LEU A 19 -6.14 10.17 -28.28
CA LEU A 19 -6.45 11.17 -27.26
C LEU A 19 -5.24 12.00 -26.86
N TRP A 20 -4.04 11.42 -26.89
CA TRP A 20 -2.80 12.11 -26.60
C TRP A 20 -2.50 13.23 -27.61
N TYR A 21 -2.75 12.99 -28.90
CA TYR A 21 -2.66 14.02 -29.95
C TYR A 21 -3.75 15.08 -29.85
N MET A 22 -4.87 14.77 -29.19
CA MET A 22 -5.99 15.70 -28.97
C MET A 22 -5.87 16.49 -27.66
N LEU A 23 -4.76 16.35 -26.92
CA LEU A 23 -4.56 17.10 -25.68
C LEU A 23 -4.41 18.61 -25.94
N PRO A 24 -4.87 19.46 -24.99
CA PRO A 24 -4.63 20.89 -25.04
C PRO A 24 -3.16 21.27 -25.12
N GLU A 25 -2.87 22.39 -25.78
CA GLU A 25 -1.53 22.99 -25.82
C GLU A 25 -1.11 23.52 -24.44
N LYS A 26 0.21 23.61 -24.22
CA LYS A 26 0.79 23.92 -22.90
C LYS A 26 0.49 25.35 -22.41
N ASP A 27 0.17 26.24 -23.32
CA ASP A 27 -0.12 27.66 -23.12
C ASP A 27 -1.62 27.96 -22.92
N MET A 28 -2.48 26.95 -23.05
CA MET A 28 -3.90 27.08 -22.72
C MET A 28 -4.11 27.31 -21.22
N PRO A 29 -5.05 28.18 -20.79
CA PRO A 29 -5.41 28.34 -19.40
C PRO A 29 -5.80 27.00 -18.74
N MET A 30 -5.28 26.72 -17.55
CA MET A 30 -5.48 25.44 -16.85
C MET A 30 -6.96 25.08 -16.65
N ALA A 31 -7.83 26.05 -16.42
CA ALA A 31 -9.26 25.83 -16.25
C ALA A 31 -9.94 25.29 -17.51
N GLU A 32 -9.52 25.76 -18.69
CA GLU A 32 -10.04 25.32 -19.99
C GLU A 32 -9.40 23.99 -20.41
N ALA A 33 -8.11 23.84 -20.18
CA ALA A 33 -7.39 22.60 -20.46
C ALA A 33 -7.94 21.42 -19.63
N ALA A 34 -8.28 21.65 -18.35
CA ALA A 34 -8.89 20.65 -17.48
C ALA A 34 -10.30 20.22 -17.93
N GLN A 35 -11.01 21.08 -18.66
CA GLN A 35 -12.34 20.79 -19.19
C GLN A 35 -12.28 20.12 -20.58
N SER A 36 -11.08 19.91 -21.13
CA SER A 36 -10.89 19.21 -22.40
C SER A 36 -11.40 17.77 -22.31
N GLY A 37 -12.25 17.40 -23.27
CA GLY A 37 -12.76 16.03 -23.39
C GLY A 37 -11.67 14.98 -23.55
N ALA A 38 -10.56 15.33 -24.23
CA ALA A 38 -9.42 14.44 -24.38
C ALA A 38 -8.72 14.15 -23.04
N MET A 39 -8.51 15.20 -22.23
CA MET A 39 -7.90 15.07 -20.90
C MET A 39 -8.79 14.24 -19.96
N ASN A 40 -10.09 14.51 -19.93
CA ASN A 40 -11.04 13.76 -19.11
C ASN A 40 -11.07 12.27 -19.51
N TRP A 41 -11.12 11.96 -20.81
CA TRP A 41 -11.07 10.57 -21.29
C TRP A 41 -9.76 9.85 -20.95
N MET A 42 -8.62 10.53 -20.98
CA MET A 42 -7.34 9.94 -20.54
C MET A 42 -7.34 9.59 -19.05
N PHE A 43 -7.92 10.45 -18.20
CA PHE A 43 -8.10 10.13 -16.78
C PHE A 43 -9.06 8.95 -16.59
N MET A 44 -10.17 8.89 -17.32
CA MET A 44 -11.09 7.74 -17.26
C MET A 44 -10.40 6.42 -17.62
N ILE A 45 -9.60 6.40 -18.69
CA ILE A 45 -8.82 5.20 -19.08
C ILE A 45 -7.83 4.82 -17.97
N THR A 46 -7.17 5.81 -17.37
CA THR A 46 -6.23 5.58 -16.26
C THR A 46 -6.93 4.95 -15.06
N TYR A 47 -8.07 5.49 -14.65
CA TYR A 47 -8.85 4.93 -13.54
C TYR A 47 -9.42 3.55 -13.86
N LEU A 48 -9.84 3.31 -15.10
CA LEU A 48 -10.29 2.00 -15.56
C LEU A 48 -9.16 0.97 -15.46
N LEU A 49 -7.98 1.28 -15.99
CA LEU A 49 -6.82 0.39 -15.95
C LEU A 49 -6.34 0.16 -14.52
N LEU A 50 -6.32 1.20 -13.68
CA LEU A 50 -6.01 1.09 -12.26
C LEU A 50 -7.01 0.16 -11.56
N GLY A 51 -8.31 0.34 -11.81
CA GLY A 51 -9.36 -0.52 -11.28
C GLY A 51 -9.17 -1.98 -11.68
N ILE A 52 -8.89 -2.24 -12.96
CA ILE A 52 -8.59 -3.59 -13.46
C ILE A 52 -7.34 -4.16 -12.76
N ALA A 53 -6.27 -3.37 -12.63
CA ALA A 53 -5.04 -3.83 -11.98
C ALA A 53 -5.25 -4.16 -10.50
N VAL A 54 -5.99 -3.32 -9.77
CA VAL A 54 -6.36 -3.56 -8.37
C VAL A 54 -7.19 -4.84 -8.26
N VAL A 55 -8.26 -4.98 -9.05
CA VAL A 55 -9.11 -6.19 -9.01
C VAL A 55 -8.32 -7.44 -9.39
N ALA A 56 -7.54 -7.39 -10.47
CA ALA A 56 -6.74 -8.52 -10.90
C ALA A 56 -5.71 -8.91 -9.83
N SER A 57 -4.95 -7.95 -9.30
CA SER A 57 -3.95 -8.21 -8.27
C SER A 57 -4.57 -8.82 -7.01
N LEU A 58 -5.73 -8.31 -6.55
CA LEU A 58 -6.46 -8.86 -5.40
C LEU A 58 -6.95 -10.27 -5.68
N VAL A 59 -7.65 -10.48 -6.80
CA VAL A 59 -8.20 -11.79 -7.16
C VAL A 59 -7.09 -12.83 -7.32
N PHE A 60 -6.02 -12.51 -8.04
CA PHE A 60 -4.89 -13.42 -8.22
C PHE A 60 -4.15 -13.69 -6.91
N THR A 61 -3.93 -12.67 -6.08
CA THR A 61 -3.28 -12.83 -4.78
C THR A 61 -4.11 -13.72 -3.87
N LEU A 62 -5.40 -13.44 -3.72
CA LEU A 62 -6.31 -14.23 -2.88
C LEU A 62 -6.44 -15.66 -3.40
N LYS A 63 -6.68 -15.83 -4.70
CA LYS A 63 -6.77 -17.16 -5.31
C LYS A 63 -5.50 -17.96 -5.06
N ASN A 64 -4.32 -17.39 -5.33
CA ASN A 64 -3.05 -18.07 -5.14
C ASN A 64 -2.77 -18.37 -3.64
N LEU A 65 -3.19 -17.47 -2.75
CA LEU A 65 -3.07 -17.65 -1.31
C LEU A 65 -3.92 -18.83 -0.82
N PHE A 66 -5.20 -18.91 -1.22
CA PHE A 66 -6.09 -19.99 -0.83
C PHE A 66 -5.77 -21.33 -1.52
N GLN A 67 -5.23 -21.29 -2.74
CA GLN A 67 -4.79 -22.49 -3.44
C GLN A 67 -3.49 -23.07 -2.87
N ASN A 68 -2.72 -22.28 -2.12
CA ASN A 68 -1.46 -22.71 -1.52
C ASN A 68 -1.59 -22.78 0.02
N PRO A 69 -1.96 -23.95 0.59
CA PRO A 69 -2.15 -24.07 2.04
C PRO A 69 -0.88 -23.80 2.84
N ALA A 70 0.32 -24.06 2.27
CA ALA A 70 1.58 -23.75 2.92
C ALA A 70 1.85 -22.23 2.93
N GLY A 71 1.58 -21.54 1.82
CA GLY A 71 1.65 -20.09 1.71
C GLY A 71 0.66 -19.39 2.64
N LEU A 72 -0.58 -19.88 2.70
CA LEU A 72 -1.62 -19.37 3.60
C LEU A 72 -1.20 -19.48 5.06
N LYS A 73 -0.69 -20.64 5.50
CA LYS A 73 -0.18 -20.81 6.87
C LYS A 73 0.90 -19.78 7.19
N LYS A 74 1.89 -19.60 6.30
CA LYS A 74 2.94 -18.59 6.51
C LYS A 74 2.37 -17.17 6.61
N ALA A 75 1.46 -16.80 5.72
CA ALA A 75 0.81 -15.49 5.76
C ALA A 75 0.03 -15.28 7.07
N LEU A 76 -0.70 -16.30 7.53
CA LEU A 76 -1.41 -16.26 8.81
C LEU A 76 -0.45 -16.14 10.00
N PHE A 77 0.69 -16.84 10.00
CA PHE A 77 1.70 -16.70 11.05
C PHE A 77 2.29 -15.29 11.09
N VAL A 78 2.60 -14.70 9.93
CA VAL A 78 3.09 -13.32 9.85
C VAL A 78 2.03 -12.34 10.35
N LEU A 79 0.77 -12.52 9.92
CA LEU A 79 -0.34 -11.67 10.36
C LEU A 79 -0.58 -11.79 11.87
N ALA A 80 -0.60 -13.01 12.41
CA ALA A 80 -0.76 -13.25 13.84
C ALA A 80 0.40 -12.63 14.65
N GLY A 81 1.64 -12.76 14.17
CA GLY A 81 2.81 -12.12 14.79
C GLY A 81 2.70 -10.59 14.77
N PHE A 82 2.25 -10.00 13.65
CA PHE A 82 2.02 -8.56 13.57
C PHE A 82 0.92 -8.10 14.53
N VAL A 83 -0.22 -8.79 14.57
CA VAL A 83 -1.32 -8.50 15.49
C VAL A 83 -0.87 -8.61 16.94
N LEU A 84 -0.06 -9.62 17.28
CA LEU A 84 0.53 -9.76 18.61
C LEU A 84 1.35 -8.52 18.98
N VAL A 85 2.20 -8.03 18.09
CA VAL A 85 2.99 -6.81 18.31
C VAL A 85 2.09 -5.59 18.50
N VAL A 86 1.02 -5.44 17.70
CA VAL A 86 0.05 -4.35 17.85
C VAL A 86 -0.63 -4.40 19.21
N VAL A 87 -1.10 -5.58 19.64
CA VAL A 87 -1.76 -5.77 20.94
C VAL A 87 -0.82 -5.44 22.09
N VAL A 88 0.40 -5.97 22.07
CA VAL A 88 1.43 -5.65 23.08
C VAL A 88 1.71 -4.16 23.10
N SER A 89 1.88 -3.54 21.93
CA SER A 89 2.16 -2.11 21.80
C SER A 89 1.01 -1.24 22.33
N TYR A 90 -0.23 -1.66 22.14
CA TYR A 90 -1.42 -0.97 22.64
C TYR A 90 -1.58 -1.09 24.17
N VAL A 91 -1.22 -2.24 24.74
CA VAL A 91 -1.20 -2.44 26.19
C VAL A 91 -0.12 -1.60 26.84
N LEU A 92 1.06 -1.50 26.21
CA LEU A 92 2.17 -0.65 26.67
C LEU A 92 1.92 0.85 26.44
N ALA A 93 1.01 1.21 25.53
CA ALA A 93 0.71 2.60 25.24
C ALA A 93 -0.23 3.20 26.29
N SER A 94 0.16 4.36 26.81
CA SER A 94 -0.65 5.20 27.68
C SER A 94 -1.24 6.39 26.91
N GLY A 95 -2.44 6.80 27.31
CA GLY A 95 -3.10 7.99 26.76
C GLY A 95 -2.78 9.28 27.51
N THR A 96 -2.06 9.20 28.63
CA THR A 96 -1.85 10.32 29.56
C THR A 96 -0.38 10.69 29.78
N ASP A 97 0.54 9.98 29.11
CA ASP A 97 2.00 10.13 29.34
C ASP A 97 2.61 11.32 28.56
N VAL A 98 1.79 12.28 28.15
CA VAL A 98 2.22 13.50 27.43
C VAL A 98 1.79 14.73 28.21
N SER A 99 2.54 15.82 28.06
CA SER A 99 2.28 17.05 28.84
C SER A 99 0.90 17.63 28.55
N ASP A 100 0.36 18.37 29.52
CA ASP A 100 -0.97 18.99 29.46
C ASP A 100 -1.18 19.84 28.20
N LYS A 101 -0.11 20.46 27.69
CA LYS A 101 -0.12 21.21 26.42
C LYS A 101 -0.51 20.33 25.23
N TYR A 102 0.01 19.10 25.15
CA TYR A 102 -0.29 18.16 24.07
C TYR A 102 -1.61 17.41 24.30
N MET A 103 -1.97 17.16 25.56
CA MET A 103 -3.30 16.65 25.93
C MET A 103 -4.42 17.63 25.57
N ALA A 104 -4.21 18.93 25.71
CA ALA A 104 -5.19 19.95 25.32
C ALA A 104 -5.43 20.02 23.80
N MET A 105 -4.55 19.44 22.98
CA MET A 105 -4.66 19.45 21.51
C MET A 105 -5.34 18.20 20.93
N SER A 106 -5.61 17.16 21.72
CA SER A 106 -6.13 15.88 21.24
C SER A 106 -6.83 15.06 22.32
N SER A 107 -7.58 14.04 21.93
CA SER A 107 -8.19 13.13 22.92
C SER A 107 -7.18 12.13 23.48
N GLU A 108 -7.41 11.63 24.71
CA GLU A 108 -6.64 10.53 25.32
C GLU A 108 -6.51 9.32 24.38
N GLY A 109 -7.58 8.97 23.66
CA GLY A 109 -7.57 7.87 22.70
C GLY A 109 -6.65 8.13 21.51
N THR A 110 -6.62 9.37 21.00
CA THR A 110 -5.69 9.77 19.93
C THR A 110 -4.24 9.68 20.40
N VAL A 111 -3.94 10.19 21.60
CA VAL A 111 -2.60 10.14 22.19
C VAL A 111 -2.15 8.70 22.40
N ARG A 112 -3.03 7.85 22.94
CA ARG A 112 -2.75 6.42 23.12
C ARG A 112 -2.49 5.71 21.79
N ASN A 113 -3.23 6.04 20.74
CA ASN A 113 -3.02 5.46 19.41
C ASN A 113 -1.68 5.88 18.79
N ILE A 114 -1.26 7.12 19.01
CA ILE A 114 0.06 7.60 18.60
C ILE A 114 1.16 6.83 19.36
N GLY A 115 1.02 6.70 20.68
CA GLY A 115 1.95 5.93 21.52
C GLY A 115 2.02 4.45 21.09
N MET A 116 0.88 3.83 20.79
CA MET A 116 0.82 2.48 20.22
C MET A 116 1.59 2.40 18.91
N GLY A 117 1.36 3.32 17.97
CA GLY A 117 2.04 3.33 16.67
C GLY A 117 3.56 3.44 16.81
N LEU A 118 4.01 4.27 17.75
CA LEU A 118 5.43 4.42 18.07
C LEU A 118 6.02 3.15 18.69
N ASN A 119 5.32 2.51 19.62
CA ASN A 119 5.71 1.24 20.21
C ASN A 119 5.79 0.12 19.15
N VAL A 120 4.80 0.02 18.26
CA VAL A 120 4.82 -0.95 17.14
C VAL A 120 6.06 -0.73 16.28
N PHE A 121 6.33 0.53 15.91
CA PHE A 121 7.49 0.87 15.11
C PHE A 121 8.79 0.41 15.77
N PHE A 122 9.03 0.78 17.04
CA PHE A 122 10.28 0.43 17.73
C PHE A 122 10.44 -1.08 17.94
N ILE A 123 9.37 -1.78 18.31
CA ILE A 123 9.42 -3.25 18.47
C ILE A 123 9.79 -3.90 17.13
N LEU A 124 9.12 -3.51 16.04
CA LEU A 124 9.42 -4.05 14.71
C LEU A 124 10.81 -3.65 14.21
N THR A 125 11.29 -2.45 14.53
CA THR A 125 12.67 -2.03 14.24
C THR A 125 13.68 -2.95 14.93
N ILE A 126 13.50 -3.24 16.22
CA ILE A 126 14.37 -4.16 16.95
C ILE A 126 14.33 -5.55 16.33
N VAL A 127 13.13 -6.08 16.04
CA VAL A 127 12.95 -7.37 15.38
C VAL A 127 13.65 -7.40 14.02
N ALA A 128 13.53 -6.34 13.22
CA ALA A 128 14.17 -6.22 11.91
C ALA A 128 15.70 -6.21 12.03
N VAL A 129 16.26 -5.42 12.94
CA VAL A 129 17.71 -5.37 13.20
C VAL A 129 18.22 -6.76 13.59
N VAL A 130 17.54 -7.43 14.52
CA VAL A 130 17.90 -8.80 14.95
C VAL A 130 17.80 -9.79 13.78
N ALA A 131 16.75 -9.71 12.97
CA ALA A 131 16.55 -10.58 11.81
C ALA A 131 17.60 -10.38 10.70
N ILE A 132 18.18 -9.18 10.58
CA ILE A 132 19.25 -8.89 9.62
C ILE A 132 20.62 -9.28 10.17
N VAL A 133 20.91 -8.91 11.42
CA VAL A 133 22.23 -9.06 12.03
C VAL A 133 22.52 -10.51 12.39
N LEU A 134 21.56 -11.25 12.96
CA LEU A 134 21.81 -12.63 13.41
C LEU A 134 22.23 -13.58 12.27
N PRO A 135 21.58 -13.59 11.09
CA PRO A 135 22.04 -14.41 9.97
C PRO A 135 23.40 -13.95 9.44
N GLY A 136 23.67 -12.63 9.43
CA GLY A 136 24.95 -12.07 9.02
C GLY A 136 26.11 -12.57 9.90
N ILE A 137 25.94 -12.51 11.22
CA ILE A 137 26.90 -13.03 12.19
C ILE A 137 27.04 -14.55 12.05
N LYS A 138 25.94 -15.30 11.98
CA LYS A 138 26.00 -16.77 11.83
C LYS A 138 26.78 -17.20 10.59
N LYS A 139 26.58 -16.54 9.45
CA LYS A 139 27.32 -16.83 8.20
C LYS A 139 28.81 -16.50 8.29
N MET A 140 29.22 -15.55 9.13
CA MET A 140 30.64 -15.26 9.36
C MET A 140 31.34 -16.33 10.19
N PHE A 141 30.60 -17.01 11.08
CA PHE A 141 31.17 -17.99 12.02
C PHE A 141 30.90 -19.45 11.64
N SER A 142 29.88 -19.75 10.84
CA SER A 142 29.76 -21.06 10.20
C SER A 142 30.49 -21.04 8.85
N LYS A 143 31.65 -21.70 8.79
CA LYS A 143 32.21 -22.14 7.50
C LYS A 143 31.21 -22.97 6.72
#